data_AF-A0A372RN08-F1
#
_entry.id   AF-A0A372RN08-F1
#
_cell.length_a   1.000
_cell.length_b   1.000
_cell.length_c   1.000
_cell.angle_alpha   90.00
_cell.angle_beta   90.00
_cell.angle_gamma   90.00
#
_symmetry.space_group_name_H-M   'P 1'
#
loop_
_entity.id
_entity.type
_entity.pdbx_description
1 polymer ?
#
loop_
_entity_poly.entity_id
_entity_poly.type
_entity_poly.pdbx_seq_one_letter_code
_entity_poly.pdbx_strand_id
1 'polypeptide(L)'
;MLKLNDDIFFLILQELINDRKPLYSCLSVNKLLCELVVSILWRDPYKYLRSRDIEERLKRGTLFERIILFHLPESSRNHLISKGINIIPEQRQKLLFNYIKYC
;
A
#
# COMPACT_ATOMS: atom_id res chain seq x y z
N MET A 1 20.54 -18.40 -14.71
CA MET A 1 19.36 -18.53 -13.83
C MET A 1 18.13 -18.52 -14.71
N LEU A 2 17.24 -19.51 -14.56
CA LEU A 2 15.94 -19.49 -15.24
C LEU A 2 15.21 -18.23 -14.80
N LYS A 3 14.98 -17.31 -15.75
CA LYS A 3 14.16 -16.12 -15.52
C LYS A 3 12.72 -16.64 -15.42
N LEU A 4 12.31 -17.01 -14.21
CA LEU A 4 10.92 -17.36 -13.95
C LEU A 4 10.11 -16.11 -14.31
N ASN A 5 9.15 -16.26 -15.23
CA ASN A 5 8.39 -15.13 -15.74
C ASN A 5 7.67 -14.42 -14.58
N ASP A 6 7.64 -13.10 -14.56
CA ASP A 6 6.99 -12.28 -13.54
C ASP A 6 5.52 -12.70 -13.36
N ASP A 7 4.89 -13.13 -14.46
CA ASP A 7 3.54 -13.71 -14.49
C ASP A 7 3.39 -14.94 -13.58
N ILE A 8 4.40 -15.81 -13.51
CA ILE A 8 4.37 -17.03 -12.69
C ILE A 8 4.43 -16.66 -11.21
N PHE A 9 5.33 -15.73 -10.83
CA PHE A 9 5.38 -15.25 -9.45
C PHE A 9 4.06 -14.58 -9.06
N PHE A 10 3.48 -13.78 -9.95
CA PHE A 10 2.20 -13.15 -9.70
C PHE A 10 1.09 -14.16 -9.44
N LEU A 11 0.99 -15.23 -10.25
CA LEU A 11 0.03 -16.32 -10.03
C LEU A 11 0.24 -17.01 -8.68
N ILE A 12 1.48 -17.34 -8.32
CA ILE A 12 1.79 -17.95 -7.02
C ILE A 12 1.38 -17.01 -5.86
N LEU A 13 1.66 -15.72 -5.97
CA LEU A 13 1.30 -14.74 -4.94
C LEU A 13 -0.22 -14.53 -4.86
N GLN A 14 -0.96 -14.67 -5.96
CA GLN A 14 -2.42 -14.59 -5.95
C GLN A 14 -3.06 -15.69 -5.12
N GLU A 15 -2.53 -16.91 -5.15
CA GLU A 15 -3.01 -18.01 -4.29
C GLU A 15 -2.84 -17.68 -2.80
N LEU A 16 -1.88 -16.82 -2.45
CA LEU A 16 -1.61 -16.38 -1.08
C LEU A 16 -2.44 -15.16 -0.64
N ILE A 17 -3.33 -14.61 -1.50
CA ILE A 17 -4.03 -13.34 -1.24
C ILE A 17 -4.94 -13.36 0.01
N ASN A 18 -5.34 -14.54 0.46
CA ASN A 18 -6.16 -14.72 1.67
C ASN A 18 -5.30 -14.96 2.92
N ASP A 19 -4.07 -15.44 2.74
CA ASP A 19 -3.12 -15.67 3.82
C ASP A 19 -2.09 -14.55 3.89
N ARG A 20 -2.38 -13.58 4.75
CA ARG A 20 -1.55 -12.39 4.94
C ARG A 20 -0.10 -12.72 5.30
N LYS A 21 0.12 -13.67 6.21
CA LYS A 21 1.47 -13.97 6.75
C LYS A 21 2.48 -14.33 5.65
N PRO A 22 2.26 -15.38 4.83
CA PRO A 22 3.20 -15.72 3.76
C PRO A 22 3.33 -14.60 2.72
N LEU A 23 2.22 -13.92 2.39
CA LEU A 23 2.24 -12.80 1.45
C LEU A 23 3.15 -11.66 1.93
N TYR A 24 3.06 -11.27 3.21
CA TYR A 24 3.94 -10.24 3.78
C TYR A 24 5.41 -10.69 3.87
N SER A 25 5.68 -11.98 4.10
CA SER A 25 7.05 -12.50 4.09
C SER A 25 7.73 -12.32 2.72
N CYS A 26 6.97 -12.37 1.62
CA CYS A 26 7.49 -12.15 0.27
C CYS A 26 8.00 -10.72 0.01
N LEU A 27 7.56 -9.71 0.79
CA LEU A 27 8.01 -8.31 0.63
C LEU A 27 9.52 -8.14 0.83
N SER A 28 10.13 -8.99 1.67
CA SER A 28 11.54 -8.88 2.05
C SER A 28 12.47 -9.77 1.23
N VAL A 29 11.94 -10.54 0.27
CA VAL A 29 12.73 -11.52 -0.49
C VAL A 29 13.58 -10.84 -1.56
N ASN A 30 12.95 -10.04 -2.43
CA ASN A 30 13.63 -9.24 -3.45
C ASN A 30 12.71 -8.13 -3.97
N LYS A 31 13.27 -7.22 -4.78
CA LYS A 31 12.54 -6.06 -5.34
C LYS A 31 11.32 -6.47 -6.19
N LEU A 32 11.43 -7.50 -7.03
CA LEU A 32 10.35 -7.97 -7.90
C LEU A 32 9.15 -8.47 -7.07
N LEU A 33 9.41 -9.36 -6.11
CA LEU A 33 8.37 -9.87 -5.23
C LEU A 33 7.78 -8.77 -4.36
N CYS A 34 8.59 -7.81 -3.91
CA CYS A 34 8.11 -6.64 -3.20
C CYS A 34 7.11 -5.82 -4.04
N GLU A 35 7.45 -5.51 -5.30
CA GLU A 35 6.58 -4.78 -6.23
C GLU A 35 5.28 -5.56 -6.53
N LEU A 36 5.37 -6.87 -6.81
CA LEU A 36 4.21 -7.72 -7.07
C LEU A 36 3.28 -7.80 -5.85
N VAL A 37 3.83 -8.06 -4.67
CA VAL A 37 3.03 -8.12 -3.43
C VAL A 37 2.38 -6.77 -3.13
N VAL A 38 3.11 -5.66 -3.27
CA VAL A 38 2.54 -4.31 -3.08
C VAL A 38 1.37 -4.09 -4.04
N SER A 39 1.50 -4.45 -5.32
CA SER A 39 0.41 -4.33 -6.27
C SER A 39 -0.82 -5.17 -5.91
N ILE A 40 -0.62 -6.38 -5.38
CA ILE A 40 -1.70 -7.26 -4.91
C ILE A 40 -2.38 -6.68 -3.67
N LEU A 41 -1.60 -6.20 -2.69
CA LEU A 41 -2.12 -5.65 -1.44
C LEU A 41 -2.90 -4.34 -1.69
N TRP A 42 -2.44 -3.52 -2.63
CA TRP A 42 -3.06 -2.22 -2.93
C TRP A 42 -4.20 -2.27 -3.92
N ARG A 43 -4.48 -3.41 -4.55
CA ARG A 43 -5.69 -3.62 -5.38
C ARG A 43 -6.98 -3.54 -4.56
N ASP A 44 -6.94 -3.98 -3.30
CA ASP A 44 -8.02 -3.77 -2.33
C ASP A 44 -7.39 -3.55 -0.94
N PRO A 45 -6.95 -2.32 -0.64
CA PRO A 45 -6.25 -2.03 0.61
C PRO A 45 -7.19 -2.18 1.82
N TYR A 46 -8.49 -1.96 1.63
CA TYR A 46 -9.51 -2.07 2.68
C TYR A 46 -9.66 -3.51 3.19
N LYS A 47 -9.45 -4.52 2.33
CA LYS A 47 -9.39 -5.93 2.75
C LYS A 47 -8.36 -6.15 3.86
N TYR A 48 -7.24 -5.42 3.84
CA TYR A 48 -6.11 -5.57 4.76
C TYR A 48 -6.17 -4.64 5.98
N LEU A 49 -7.06 -3.65 5.97
CA LEU A 49 -7.34 -2.78 7.11
C LEU A 49 -8.17 -3.48 8.20
N ARG A 50 -8.89 -4.56 7.86
CA ARG A 50 -9.68 -5.32 8.84
C ARG A 50 -8.76 -6.05 9.83
N SER A 51 -8.83 -5.65 11.09
CA SER A 51 -8.22 -6.31 12.26
C SER A 51 -9.26 -6.46 13.37
N ARG A 52 -9.15 -7.52 14.17
CA ARG A 52 -9.92 -7.68 15.42
C ARG A 52 -9.44 -6.72 16.51
N ASP A 53 -8.18 -6.30 16.41
CA ASP A 53 -7.57 -5.30 17.27
C ASP A 53 -7.90 -3.90 16.73
N ILE A 54 -8.55 -3.09 17.57
CA ILE A 54 -9.04 -1.75 17.24
C ILE A 54 -7.87 -0.78 17.04
N GLU A 55 -6.83 -0.87 17.85
CA GLU A 55 -5.67 0.02 17.78
C GLU A 55 -4.90 -0.24 16.49
N GLU A 56 -4.62 -1.51 16.18
CA GLU A 56 -4.03 -1.94 14.92
C GLU A 56 -4.84 -1.45 13.71
N ARG A 57 -6.18 -1.55 13.78
CA ARG A 57 -7.07 -1.09 12.71
C ARG A 57 -6.98 0.43 12.50
N LEU A 58 -7.00 1.21 13.58
CA LEU A 58 -6.88 2.67 13.52
C LEU A 58 -5.50 3.10 12.99
N LYS A 59 -4.44 2.46 13.46
CA LYS A 59 -3.07 2.71 12.99
C LYS A 59 -2.91 2.42 11.49
N ARG A 60 -3.45 1.29 11.01
CA ARG A 60 -3.41 0.96 9.58
C ARG A 60 -4.26 1.93 8.75
N GLY A 61 -5.44 2.31 9.25
CA GLY A 61 -6.33 3.27 8.59
C GLY A 61 -5.68 4.65 8.43
N THR A 62 -5.12 5.19 9.52
CA THR A 62 -4.40 6.48 9.48
C THR A 62 -3.19 6.46 8.55
N LEU A 63 -2.44 5.35 8.49
CA LEU A 63 -1.34 5.18 7.53
C LEU A 63 -1.85 5.16 6.08
N PHE A 64 -2.94 4.43 5.82
CA PHE A 64 -3.56 4.36 4.51
C PHE A 64 -4.03 5.76 4.05
N GLU A 65 -4.78 6.47 4.88
CA GLU A 65 -5.24 7.84 4.60
C GLU A 65 -4.06 8.76 4.29
N ARG A 66 -2.98 8.71 5.09
CA ARG A 66 -1.76 9.49 4.84
C ARG A 66 -1.14 9.20 3.46
N ILE A 67 -1.08 7.93 3.05
CA ILE A 67 -0.54 7.55 1.74
C ILE A 67 -1.40 8.12 0.61
N ILE A 68 -2.73 7.99 0.70
CA ILE A 68 -3.65 8.56 -0.29
C ILE A 68 -3.46 10.07 -0.39
N LEU A 69 -3.44 10.76 0.76
CA LEU A 69 -3.27 12.20 0.84
C LEU A 69 -1.92 12.67 0.26
N PHE A 70 -0.86 11.88 0.43
CA PHE A 70 0.46 12.17 -0.15
C PHE A 70 0.46 12.13 -1.67
N HIS A 71 -0.34 11.24 -2.26
CA HIS A 71 -0.46 11.10 -3.71
C HIS A 71 -1.40 12.11 -4.37
N LEU A 72 -2.18 12.88 -3.59
CA LEU A 72 -3.05 13.93 -4.15
C LEU A 72 -2.22 15.00 -4.89
N PRO A 73 -2.75 15.60 -5.96
CA PRO A 73 -2.13 16.76 -6.57
C PRO A 73 -2.16 17.95 -5.60
N GLU A 74 -1.25 18.89 -5.81
CA GLU A 74 -1.10 20.06 -4.93
C GLU A 74 -2.37 20.91 -4.85
N SER A 75 -3.09 21.07 -5.96
CA SER A 75 -4.38 21.75 -6.02
C SER A 75 -5.42 21.14 -5.07
N SER A 76 -5.57 19.81 -5.07
CA SER A 76 -6.47 19.10 -4.18
C SER A 76 -6.07 19.24 -2.71
N ARG A 77 -4.76 19.18 -2.40
CA ARG A 77 -4.28 19.40 -1.03
C ARG A 77 -4.59 20.82 -0.54
N ASN A 78 -4.31 21.83 -1.37
CA ASN A 78 -4.58 23.22 -1.03
C ASN A 78 -6.08 23.47 -0.83
N HIS A 79 -6.93 22.81 -1.62
CA HIS A 79 -8.38 22.83 -1.40
C HIS A 79 -8.76 22.27 -0.03
N LEU A 80 -8.22 21.11 0.36
CA LEU A 80 -8.52 20.50 1.66
C LEU A 80 -8.03 21.36 2.84
N ILE A 81 -6.85 21.96 2.71
CA ILE A 81 -6.31 22.91 3.69
C ILE A 81 -7.23 24.14 3.82
N SER A 82 -7.74 24.66 2.70
CA SER A 82 -8.70 25.78 2.71
C SER A 82 -10.02 25.46 3.43
N LYS A 83 -10.34 24.17 3.56
CA LYS A 83 -11.50 23.66 4.31
C LYS A 83 -11.18 23.34 5.78
N GLY A 84 -9.97 23.68 6.25
CA GLY A 84 -9.53 23.43 7.62
C GLY A 84 -9.02 22.00 7.87
N ILE A 85 -8.85 21.19 6.82
CA ILE A 85 -8.31 19.84 6.96
C ILE A 85 -6.79 19.93 6.85
N ASN A 86 -6.09 19.92 7.97
CA ASN A 86 -4.63 20.01 8.00
C ASN A 86 -4.01 18.62 7.74
N ILE A 87 -3.54 18.41 6.51
CA ILE A 87 -3.21 17.08 5.97
C ILE A 87 -1.70 16.81 5.93
N ILE A 88 -0.87 17.82 6.19
CA ILE A 88 0.56 17.75 5.88
C ILE A 88 1.31 17.05 7.04
N PRO A 89 1.89 15.85 6.84
CA PRO A 89 2.95 15.39 7.73
C PRO A 89 4.21 16.24 7.45
N GLU A 90 4.86 16.71 8.51
CA GLU A 90 6.01 17.64 8.49
C GLU A 90 7.22 17.17 7.65
N GLN A 91 7.23 15.90 7.21
CA GLN A 91 8.30 15.33 6.40
C GLN A 91 7.75 14.67 5.14
N ARG A 92 8.11 15.24 3.98
CA ARG A 92 8.00 14.60 2.67
C ARG A 92 9.03 13.47 2.55
N GLN A 93 8.85 12.38 3.28
CA GLN A 93 9.50 11.14 2.88
C GLN A 93 8.88 10.69 1.57
N LYS A 94 9.70 10.59 0.52
CA LYS A 94 9.28 10.07 -0.77
C LYS A 94 8.81 8.63 -0.56
N LEU A 95 7.55 8.36 -0.89
CA LEU A 95 7.01 7.01 -0.85
C LEU A 95 7.81 6.09 -1.78
N LEU A 96 8.01 4.85 -1.34
CA LEU A 96 8.78 3.84 -2.09
C LEU A 96 8.10 3.48 -3.42
N PHE A 97 6.76 3.50 -3.46
CA PHE A 97 5.96 3.12 -4.60
C PHE A 97 4.94 4.20 -4.95
N ASN A 98 4.50 4.20 -6.21
CA ASN A 98 3.29 4.91 -6.60
C ASN A 98 2.07 4.03 -6.26
N TYR A 99 1.65 4.04 -5.00
CA TYR A 99 0.60 3.15 -4.50
C TYR A 99 -0.73 3.34 -5.22
N ILE A 100 -1.06 4.58 -5.64
CA ILE A 100 -2.29 4.88 -6.39
C ILE A 100 -2.32 4.19 -7.77
N LYS A 101 -1.16 3.85 -8.36
CA LYS A 101 -1.12 3.09 -9.61
C LYS A 101 -1.72 1.69 -9.46
N TYR A 102 -1.76 1.17 -8.25
CA TYR A 102 -2.21 -0.19 -7.95
C TYR A 102 -3.62 -0.27 -7.35
N CYS A 103 -4.23 0.88 -7.02
CA CYS A 103 -5.61 0.98 -6.58
C CYS A 103 -6.60 0.75 -7.72
#